data_AF-A0A6C0LYQ9-F1
#
_entry.id   AF-A0A6C0LYQ9-F1
#
_cell.length_a   1.000
_cell.length_b   1.000
_cell.length_c   1.000
_cell.angle_alpha   90.00
_cell.angle_beta   90.00
_cell.angle_gamma   90.00
#
_symmetry.space_group_name_H-M   'P 1'
#
loop_
_entity.id
_entity.type
_entity.pdbx_description
1 polymer ?
#
loop_
_entity_poly.entity_id
_entity_poly.type
_entity_poly.pdbx_seq_one_letter_code
_entity_poly.pdbx_strand_id
1 'polypeptide(L)' 'MKCPTCGLLLGEIQLEYEYKLLQINENDKLSDSDKDKKQMELVDSFGLKNRYCCRPRLISYVDMIKIIR' A
#
# COMPACT_ATOMS: atom_id res chain seq x y z
N MET A 1 8.20 -0.63 10.06
CA MET A 1 9.10 -0.05 9.02
C MET A 1 9.10 1.47 9.15
N LYS A 2 10.24 2.15 8.96
CA LYS A 2 10.34 3.63 8.88
C LYS A 2 10.87 4.05 7.51
N CYS A 3 10.42 5.18 6.98
CA CYS A 3 10.99 5.74 5.76
C CYS A 3 12.41 6.27 6.04
N PRO A 4 13.47 5.77 5.38
CA PRO A 4 14.84 6.22 5.63
C PRO A 4 15.08 7.67 5.17
N THR A 5 14.24 8.20 4.28
CA THR A 5 14.41 9.57 3.77
C THR A 5 13.79 10.62 4.69
N CYS A 6 12.57 10.39 5.20
CA CYS A 6 11.85 11.40 5.99
C CYS A 6 11.52 10.97 7.43
N GLY A 7 11.93 9.77 7.85
CA GLY A 7 11.73 9.27 9.21
C GLY A 7 10.30 8.83 9.55
N LEU A 8 9.33 9.03 8.64
CA LEU A 8 7.93 8.68 8.87
C LEU A 8 7.77 7.18 9.19
N LEU A 9 6.96 6.86 10.19
CA LEU A 9 6.62 5.48 10.52
C LEU A 9 5.63 4.93 9.48
N LEU A 10 6.04 3.89 8.76
CA LEU A 10 5.23 3.23 7.72
C LEU A 10 4.68 1.87 8.18
N GLY A 11 5.08 1.37 9.36
CA GLY A 11 4.70 0.03 9.82
C GLY A 11 3.19 -0.17 9.98
N GLU A 12 2.54 0.74 10.69
CA GLU A 12 1.08 0.68 10.90
C GLU A 12 0.32 0.93 9.58
N ILE A 13 0.79 1.89 8.78
CA ILE A 13 0.25 2.21 7.47
C ILE A 13 0.32 0.98 6.54
N GLN A 14 1.42 0.22 6.57
CA GLN A 14 1.61 -0.98 5.74
C GLN A 14 0.58 -2.06 6.07
N LEU A 15 0.33 -2.31 7.35
CA LEU A 15 -0.65 -3.32 7.79
C LEU A 15 -2.06 -2.97 7.31
N GLU A 16 -2.46 -1.71 7.47
CA GLU A 16 -3.77 -1.25 7.02
C GLU A 16 -3.90 -1.22 5.49
N TYR A 17 -2.83 -0.82 4.80
CA TYR A 17 -2.76 -0.82 3.34
C TYR A 17 -2.95 -2.24 2.78
N GLU A 18 -2.21 -3.24 3.28
CA GLU A 18 -2.33 -4.64 2.83
C GLU A 18 -3.73 -5.21 3.06
N TYR A 19 -4.32 -4.92 4.23
CA TYR A 19 -5.68 -5.38 4.55
C TYR A 19 -6.72 -4.81 3.57
N LYS A 20 -6.68 -3.50 3.32
CA LYS A 20 -7.60 -2.85 2.38
C LYS A 20 -7.32 -3.23 0.92
N LEU A 21 -6.06 -3.44 0.57
CA LEU A 21 -5.65 -3.88 -0.76
C LEU A 21 -6.23 -5.27 -1.07
N LEU A 22 -6.18 -6.19 -0.12
CA LEU A 22 -6.83 -7.51 -0.22
C LEU A 22 -8.33 -7.38 -0.52
N GLN A 23 -9.04 -6.51 0.21
CA GLN A 23 -10.46 -6.27 -0.03
C GLN A 23 -10.77 -5.71 -1.43
N ILE A 24 -9.89 -4.87 -1.98
CA ILE A 24 -10.04 -4.35 -3.35
C ILE A 24 -9.82 -5.48 -4.36
N ASN A 25 -8.81 -6.30 -4.14
CA ASN A 25 -8.43 -7.38 -5.06
C ASN A 25 -9.45 -8.51 -5.09
N GLU A 26 -10.01 -8.89 -3.94
CA GLU A 26 -11.03 -9.93 -3.78
C GLU A 26 -12.45 -9.46 -4.15
N ASN A 27 -12.62 -8.19 -4.55
CA ASN A 27 -13.93 -7.69 -4.95
C ASN A 27 -14.24 -8.03 -6.41
N ASP A 28 -15.01 -9.10 -6.60
CA ASP A 28 -15.45 -9.59 -7.92
C ASP A 28 -16.39 -8.63 -8.66
N LYS A 29 -16.90 -7.59 -7.99
CA LYS A 29 -17.77 -6.57 -8.62
C LYS A 29 -16.98 -5.48 -9.33
N LEU A 30 -15.66 -5.45 -9.19
CA LEU A 30 -14.79 -4.45 -9.79
C LEU A 30 -14.06 -5.04 -10.99
N SER A 31 -14.04 -4.28 -12.08
CA SER A 31 -13.14 -4.56 -13.20
C SER A 31 -11.69 -4.31 -12.78
N ASP A 32 -10.73 -4.90 -13.49
CA ASP A 32 -9.30 -4.67 -13.21
C ASP A 32 -8.93 -3.19 -13.29
N SER A 33 -9.50 -2.46 -14.26
CA SER A 33 -9.32 -1.01 -14.37
C SER A 33 -9.82 -0.24 -13.15
N ASP A 34 -10.92 -0.68 -12.56
CA ASP A 34 -11.48 -0.05 -11.35
C ASP A 34 -10.70 -0.45 -10.11
N LYS A 35 -10.16 -1.67 -10.06
CA LYS A 35 -9.25 -2.10 -9.00
C LYS A 35 -8.00 -1.22 -9.00
N ASP A 36 -7.35 -1.02 -10.14
CA ASP A 36 -6.15 -0.18 -10.25
C ASP A 36 -6.41 1.26 -9.76
N LYS A 37 -7.54 1.87 -10.16
CA LYS A 37 -7.93 3.20 -9.67
C LYS A 37 -8.09 3.22 -8.16
N LYS A 38 -8.82 2.26 -7.59
CA LYS A 38 -9.02 2.17 -6.14
C LYS A 38 -7.73 1.91 -5.38
N GLN A 39 -6.80 1.15 -5.95
CA GLN A 39 -5.48 0.95 -5.35
C GLN A 39 -4.71 2.27 -5.27
N MET A 40 -4.74 3.10 -6.33
CA MET A 40 -4.11 4.42 -6.31
C MET A 40 -4.78 5.37 -5.30
N GLU A 41 -6.12 5.39 -5.26
CA GLU A 41 -6.89 6.18 -4.29
C GLU A 41 -6.59 5.75 -2.84
N LEU A 42 -6.43 4.44 -2.62
CA LEU A 42 -6.07 3.89 -1.31
C LEU A 42 -4.71 4.42 -0.85
N VAL A 43 -3.70 4.42 -1.72
CA VAL A 43 -2.37 4.98 -1.38
C VAL A 43 -2.47 6.47 -1.03
N ASP A 44 -3.27 7.22 -1.79
CA ASP A 44 -3.45 8.65 -1.57
C ASP A 44 -4.21 8.96 -0.26
N SER A 45 -5.07 8.04 0.19
CA SER A 45 -5.84 8.16 1.45
C SER A 45 -4.97 8.19 2.72
N PHE A 46 -3.74 7.64 2.67
CA PHE A 46 -2.81 7.62 3.80
C PHE A 46 -2.02 8.94 3.99
N GLY A 47 -2.41 10.02 3.29
CA GLY A 47 -1.72 11.31 3.39
C GLY A 47 -0.31 11.30 2.79
N LEU A 48 0.01 10.29 1.96
CA LEU A 48 1.31 10.13 1.31
C LEU A 48 1.38 10.82 -0.06
N LYS A 49 0.33 11.53 -0.47
CA LYS A 49 0.20 12.18 -1.79
C LYS A 49 1.41 13.05 -2.18
N ASN A 50 1.99 13.78 -1.22
CA ASN A 50 3.14 14.65 -1.44
C ASN A 50 4.48 14.01 -1.03
N ARG A 51 4.51 12.72 -0.65
CA ARG A 51 5.70 12.04 -0.14
C ARG A 51 6.24 11.04 -1.15
N TYR A 52 6.99 11.56 -2.13
CA TYR A 52 7.68 10.77 -3.16
C TYR A 52 8.59 9.67 -2.59
N CYS A 53 9.11 9.84 -1.38
CA CYS A 53 10.00 8.87 -0.74
C CYS A 53 9.27 7.74 0.00
N CYS A 54 8.01 7.94 0.39
CA CYS A 54 7.20 6.98 1.15
C CYS A 54 6.32 6.15 0.23
N ARG A 55 5.69 6.82 -0.75
CA ARG A 55 4.77 6.20 -1.71
C ARG A 55 5.34 4.94 -2.39
N PRO A 56 6.54 4.96 -3.01
CA PRO A 56 7.07 3.77 -3.65
C PRO A 56 7.38 2.66 -2.64
N ARG A 57 7.75 2.99 -1.41
CA ARG A 57 8.07 2.00 -0.37
C ARG A 57 6.83 1.25 0.11
N LEU A 58 5.68 1.93 0.17
CA LEU A 58 4.41 1.30 0.51
C LEU A 58 3.95 0.36 -0.61
N ILE A 59 4.02 0.84 -1.85
CA ILE A 59 3.54 0.10 -3.04
C ILE A 59 4.42 -1.11 -3.34
N SER A 60 5.76 -0.95 -3.31
CA SER A 60 6.71 -2.00 -3.67
C SER A 60 7.11 -2.87 -2.48
N TYR A 61 6.40 -2.80 -1.36
CA TYR A 61 6.70 -3.62 -0.20
C TYR A 61 6.43 -5.10 -0.51
N VAL A 62 7.40 -5.94 -0.17
CA VAL A 62 7.28 -7.40 -0.28
C VAL A 62 7.60 -7.98 1.08
N ASP A 63 6.64 -8.69 1.66
CA ASP A 63 6.85 -9.44 2.89
C ASP A 63 7.60 -10.73 2.61
N MET A 64 8.92 -10.69 2.68
CA MET A 64 9.78 -11.86 2.45
C MET A 64 9.50 -13.00 3.44
N ILE A 65 8.97 -12.71 4.64
CA ILE A 65 8.65 -13.75 5.64
C ILE A 65 7.53 -14.66 5.12
N LYS A 66 6.57 -14.11 4.34
CA LYS A 66 5.51 -14.90 3.69
C LYS A 66 6.01 -15.77 2.54
N ILE A 67 7.19 -15.46 1.97
CA ILE A 67 7.76 -16.18 0.82
C ILE A 67 8.69 -17.31 1.25
N ILE A 68 9.48 -17.09 2.32
CA ILE A 68 10.51 -18.04 2.76
C ILE A 68 9.93 -19.19 3.60
N ARG A 69 8.71 -19.04 4.11
CA ARG A 69 8.03 -20.02 4.97
C ARG A 69 7.29 -21.10 4.19
#